data_AF-A0A100WIN5-F1
#
_entry.id   AF-A0A100WIN5-F1
#
_cell.length_a   1.000
_cell.length_b   1.000
_cell.length_c   1.000
_cell.angle_alpha   90.00
_cell.angle_beta   90.00
_cell.angle_gamma   90.00
#
_symmetry.space_group_name_H-M   'P 1'
#
loop_
_entity.id
_entity.type
_entity.pdbx_description
1 polymer ?
#
loop_
_entity_poly.entity_id
_entity_poly.type
_entity_poly.pdbx_seq_one_letter_code
_entity_poly.pdbx_strand_id
1 'polypeptide(L)'
;MRFVRANAGAMFGPASASAVGTLAPSMLSNLVVSLEAVSPGIGADLLRSPSGALRRVPGMHNNVFTEVREDSNPASAKINGGKDDPRAVTQIQLASALCERGLIERGAIVDPLEAAAELDRIETRIDAIASGAIVAPPPGTAFEELPPTAQQFYRRHTIDDVTALTAVSQRLSDRLFEDVTVQAQVAASPRRADPIIAAIGGDQAHVLTAGALLSKAGNGAPMQIAEGVLLARGDNGALSVLVDGLRLPVDNDTRVSDLLARIPAVDFDQFTRVPAGGNASGLNTVVQSMMVGKSPRAQSMRLAAKRRIIERTFYGDTAMSYTVGADGRAQLLAGKAAAHTAERLSSRPHSSRHRADTEAQTARIEGFDVARNLRYARAARQQFLASIPSALIAPRAEEVSLKRYAGPISTDDRAAVARSGFQVRHPSHTLDTDYPAVRAALSTVKWETASPVSATPGGKALSPEHMDVRAEGARMVTAANQVARHGRNPELVSAQALIADAKLGEAFAIFKMARSRDHSVRVLTAAHPVPATYRGREAAFAGEVFPAGATFSTKGYTMARSDGAVRGGAGRVRVRYLTSDGMPVSGGDVIESGATFRVVSSEVASDGTVEVRAVAEQVAARVQQQYTAANN
;
A
#
# COMPACT_ATOMS: atom_id res chain seq x y z
N MET A 1 32.84 -17.80 9.79
CA MET A 1 31.91 -18.95 9.70
C MET A 1 31.82 -19.76 10.99
N ARG A 2 32.88 -20.46 11.45
CA ARG A 2 32.77 -21.34 12.63
C ARG A 2 32.21 -20.65 13.89
N PHE A 3 32.73 -19.46 14.23
CA PHE A 3 32.24 -18.69 15.38
C PHE A 3 30.83 -18.11 15.15
N VAL A 4 30.55 -17.56 13.96
CA VAL A 4 29.22 -17.04 13.59
C VAL A 4 28.14 -18.13 13.72
N ARG A 5 28.46 -19.36 13.27
CA ARG A 5 27.59 -20.53 13.44
C ARG A 5 27.39 -20.89 14.91
N ALA A 6 28.46 -20.87 15.71
CA ALA A 6 28.37 -21.17 17.14
C ALA A 6 27.52 -20.11 17.88
N ASN A 7 27.75 -18.82 17.60
CA ASN A 7 26.98 -17.70 18.14
C ASN A 7 25.52 -17.78 17.71
N ALA A 8 25.23 -18.07 16.42
CA ALA A 8 23.87 -18.30 15.95
C ALA A 8 23.18 -19.48 16.68
N GLY A 9 23.92 -20.54 16.98
CA GLY A 9 23.41 -21.66 17.80
C GLY A 9 23.09 -21.26 19.23
N ALA A 10 23.98 -20.50 19.85
CA ALA A 10 23.80 -20.00 21.21
C ALA A 10 22.66 -18.97 21.30
N MET A 11 22.52 -18.09 20.31
CA MET A 11 21.58 -16.97 20.33
C MET A 11 20.19 -17.34 19.78
N PHE A 12 20.11 -18.14 18.72
CA PHE A 12 18.87 -18.39 17.97
C PHE A 12 18.46 -19.87 18.02
N GLY A 13 19.42 -20.78 18.01
CA GLY A 13 19.16 -22.21 18.14
C GLY A 13 19.81 -23.07 17.04
N PRO A 14 19.62 -24.40 17.12
CA PRO A 14 20.33 -25.35 16.27
C PRO A 14 19.95 -25.25 14.79
N ALA A 15 18.67 -24.97 14.47
CA ALA A 15 18.20 -24.81 13.10
C ALA A 15 18.85 -23.60 12.42
N SER A 16 18.91 -22.46 13.13
CA SER A 16 19.57 -21.24 12.69
C SER A 16 21.07 -21.47 12.50
N ALA A 17 21.74 -22.16 13.43
CA ALA A 17 23.15 -22.53 13.30
C ALA A 17 23.43 -23.41 12.07
N SER A 18 22.52 -24.35 11.77
CA SER A 18 22.61 -25.20 10.59
C SER A 18 22.53 -24.37 9.31
N ALA A 19 21.49 -23.52 9.20
CA ALA A 19 21.28 -22.66 8.03
C ALA A 19 22.43 -21.66 7.82
N VAL A 20 22.89 -20.99 8.89
CA VAL A 20 24.07 -20.11 8.84
C VAL A 20 25.33 -20.88 8.44
N GLY A 21 25.44 -22.14 8.86
CA GLY A 21 26.53 -23.04 8.49
C GLY A 21 26.61 -23.37 7.00
N THR A 22 25.47 -23.34 6.29
CA THR A 22 25.39 -23.58 4.85
C THR A 22 25.75 -22.37 3.99
N LEU A 23 25.79 -21.16 4.58
CA LEU A 23 26.14 -19.95 3.84
C LEU A 23 27.64 -19.89 3.54
N ALA A 24 27.98 -19.49 2.31
CA ALA A 24 29.31 -19.04 1.97
C ALA A 24 29.70 -17.79 2.80
N PRO A 25 30.99 -17.62 3.17
CA PRO A 25 31.45 -16.45 3.94
C PRO A 25 31.08 -15.10 3.31
N SER A 26 30.97 -15.04 1.99
CA SER A 26 30.62 -13.85 1.21
C SER A 26 29.15 -13.44 1.31
N MET A 27 28.28 -14.33 1.80
CA MET A 27 26.85 -14.06 2.02
C MET A 27 26.54 -13.56 3.44
N LEU A 28 27.51 -13.62 4.36
CA LEU A 28 27.31 -13.22 5.75
C LEU A 28 26.94 -11.75 5.93
N SER A 29 27.42 -10.86 5.07
CA SER A 29 27.10 -9.43 5.11
C SER A 29 25.59 -9.21 4.92
N ASN A 30 25.00 -9.89 3.93
CA ASN A 30 23.58 -9.83 3.63
C ASN A 30 22.73 -10.42 4.77
N LEU A 31 23.16 -11.54 5.38
CA LEU A 31 22.48 -12.09 6.55
C LEU A 31 22.52 -11.12 7.74
N VAL A 32 23.69 -10.55 8.06
CA VAL A 32 23.82 -9.61 9.19
C VAL A 32 22.95 -8.37 8.97
N VAL A 33 22.92 -7.83 7.74
CA VAL A 33 22.03 -6.71 7.39
C VAL A 33 20.56 -7.09 7.57
N SER A 34 20.19 -8.31 7.17
CA SER A 34 18.83 -8.81 7.33
C SER A 34 18.43 -8.88 8.81
N LEU A 35 19.33 -9.38 9.67
CA LEU A 35 19.07 -9.51 11.10
C LEU A 35 19.11 -8.17 11.85
N GLU A 36 19.99 -7.24 11.45
CA GLU A 36 20.05 -5.88 12.03
C GLU A 36 18.76 -5.09 11.82
N ALA A 37 18.03 -5.35 10.72
CA ALA A 37 16.71 -4.75 10.51
C ALA A 37 15.62 -5.29 11.46
N VAL A 38 15.85 -6.47 12.06
CA VAL A 38 14.91 -7.09 13.00
C VAL A 38 15.31 -6.84 14.45
N SER A 39 16.60 -6.92 14.75
CA SER A 39 17.15 -6.70 16.08
C SER A 39 18.42 -5.83 15.96
N PRO A 40 18.31 -4.50 16.14
CA PRO A 40 19.45 -3.61 16.08
C PRO A 40 20.56 -4.04 17.07
N GLY A 41 21.82 -4.05 16.61
CA GLY A 41 22.99 -4.45 17.39
C GLY A 41 23.32 -5.94 17.35
N ILE A 42 22.44 -6.79 16.80
CA ILE A 42 22.61 -8.24 16.74
C ILE A 42 23.85 -8.67 15.96
N GLY A 43 24.29 -7.87 14.98
CA GLY A 43 25.49 -8.11 14.21
C GLY A 43 26.74 -8.03 15.07
N ALA A 44 26.78 -7.13 16.05
CA ALA A 44 27.91 -7.03 16.97
C ALA A 44 28.04 -8.29 17.84
N ASP A 45 26.92 -8.85 18.31
CA ASP A 45 26.90 -10.06 19.12
C ASP A 45 27.19 -11.31 18.27
N LEU A 46 26.60 -11.39 17.08
CA LEU A 46 26.80 -12.49 16.14
C LEU A 46 28.26 -12.58 15.64
N LEU A 47 28.92 -11.43 15.47
CA LEU A 47 30.31 -11.34 15.00
C LEU A 47 31.36 -11.33 16.13
N ARG A 48 30.92 -11.34 17.40
CA ARG A 48 31.83 -11.33 18.55
C ARG A 48 32.56 -12.67 18.63
N SER A 49 33.89 -12.63 18.63
CA SER A 49 34.69 -13.83 18.87
C SER A 49 34.73 -14.20 20.35
N PRO A 50 35.12 -15.44 20.71
CA PRO A 50 35.23 -15.86 22.12
C PRO A 50 36.15 -14.97 22.97
N SER A 51 37.09 -14.25 22.34
CA SER A 51 37.98 -13.29 23.00
C SER A 51 37.37 -11.89 23.14
N GLY A 52 36.07 -11.70 22.86
CA GLY A 52 35.38 -10.41 22.90
C GLY A 52 35.64 -9.49 21.70
N ALA A 53 36.60 -9.81 20.83
CA ALA A 53 36.93 -8.98 19.67
C ALA A 53 35.85 -9.12 18.56
N LEU A 54 35.40 -7.99 18.01
CA LEU A 54 34.52 -7.93 16.85
C LEU A 54 35.29 -8.33 15.59
N ARG A 55 34.79 -9.34 14.87
CA ARG A 55 35.43 -9.80 13.63
C ARG A 55 34.80 -9.12 12.42
N ARG A 56 35.63 -8.77 11.44
CA ARG A 56 35.17 -8.22 10.15
C ARG A 56 34.38 -9.26 9.36
N VAL A 57 33.32 -8.81 8.68
CA VAL A 57 32.53 -9.66 7.79
C VAL A 57 33.22 -9.78 6.43
N PRO A 58 33.55 -10.99 5.94
CA PRO A 58 34.03 -11.18 4.57
C PRO A 58 32.94 -10.81 3.56
N GLY A 59 33.32 -10.32 2.36
CA GLY A 59 32.35 -10.01 1.29
C GLY A 59 31.78 -8.59 1.32
N MET A 60 32.58 -7.60 1.77
CA MET A 60 32.22 -6.18 1.84
C MET A 60 31.67 -5.56 0.54
N HIS A 61 31.93 -6.17 -0.63
CA HIS A 61 31.45 -5.69 -1.93
C HIS A 61 30.36 -6.58 -2.56
N ASN A 62 29.87 -7.59 -1.82
CA ASN A 62 28.94 -8.59 -2.32
C ASN A 62 27.52 -8.44 -1.80
N ASN A 63 26.89 -7.33 -2.18
CA ASN A 63 25.45 -7.22 -2.08
C ASN A 63 24.81 -8.13 -3.14
N VAL A 64 24.24 -9.25 -2.71
CA VAL A 64 23.56 -10.21 -3.61
C VAL A 64 22.20 -9.64 -4.06
N PHE A 65 21.68 -8.61 -3.37
CA PHE A 65 20.43 -7.92 -3.72
C PHE A 65 20.60 -6.79 -4.74
N THR A 66 21.81 -6.52 -5.26
CA THR A 66 22.05 -5.50 -6.30
C THR A 66 22.42 -6.12 -7.64
N GLU A 67 21.82 -5.60 -8.71
CA GLU A 67 21.82 -6.18 -10.07
C GLU A 67 23.15 -6.10 -10.83
N VAL A 68 24.13 -5.30 -10.38
CA VAL A 68 25.38 -5.12 -11.13
C VAL A 68 26.37 -6.25 -10.82
N ARG A 69 26.41 -7.22 -11.73
CA ARG A 69 27.46 -8.24 -11.85
C ARG A 69 28.71 -7.57 -12.41
N GLU A 70 29.56 -7.01 -11.55
CA GLU A 70 30.88 -6.57 -12.02
C GLU A 70 31.74 -7.81 -12.26
N ASP A 71 31.93 -8.15 -13.53
CA ASP A 71 32.85 -9.17 -14.00
C ASP A 71 34.25 -8.84 -13.47
N SER A 72 34.62 -9.52 -12.40
CA SER A 72 35.90 -9.39 -11.76
C SER A 72 36.59 -10.75 -11.85
N ASN A 73 37.88 -10.70 -12.18
CA ASN A 73 38.80 -11.79 -12.46
C ASN A 73 38.61 -13.12 -11.65
N PRO A 74 39.24 -14.25 -12.06
CA PRO A 74 39.05 -15.56 -11.42
C PRO A 74 39.32 -15.62 -9.90
N ALA A 75 40.17 -14.73 -9.38
CA ALA A 75 40.41 -14.59 -7.94
C ALA A 75 39.22 -13.95 -7.20
N SER A 76 38.55 -12.99 -7.84
CA SER A 76 37.34 -12.34 -7.34
C SER A 76 36.14 -13.26 -7.40
N ALA A 77 36.00 -14.13 -8.40
CA ALA A 77 34.94 -15.16 -8.46
C ALA A 77 34.94 -16.08 -7.21
N LYS A 78 36.11 -16.46 -6.68
CA LYS A 78 36.23 -17.28 -5.46
C LYS A 78 35.77 -16.54 -4.19
N ILE A 79 35.87 -15.20 -4.18
CA ILE A 79 35.44 -14.32 -3.09
C ILE A 79 33.97 -13.89 -3.28
N ASN A 80 33.50 -13.86 -4.53
CA ASN A 80 32.19 -13.41 -4.96
C ASN A 80 31.21 -14.55 -5.27
N GLY A 81 31.57 -15.81 -5.06
CA GLY A 81 30.76 -16.97 -5.50
C GLY A 81 29.31 -17.03 -5.00
N GLY A 82 28.94 -16.26 -3.97
CA GLY A 82 27.54 -16.07 -3.56
C GLY A 82 26.72 -15.16 -4.50
N LYS A 83 27.35 -14.33 -5.34
CA LYS A 83 26.67 -13.58 -6.41
C LYS A 83 26.36 -14.45 -7.63
N ASP A 84 27.17 -15.48 -7.86
CA ASP A 84 27.03 -16.41 -8.98
C ASP A 84 26.13 -17.61 -8.64
N ASP A 85 25.83 -17.83 -7.36
CA ASP A 85 24.88 -18.86 -6.92
C ASP A 85 23.44 -18.35 -7.11
N PRO A 86 22.66 -18.94 -8.04
CA PRO A 86 21.26 -18.55 -8.26
C PRO A 86 20.36 -18.79 -7.04
N ARG A 87 20.83 -19.55 -6.03
CA ARG A 87 20.11 -19.84 -4.78
C ARG A 87 20.56 -18.97 -3.61
N ALA A 88 21.55 -18.10 -3.77
CA ALA A 88 22.13 -17.32 -2.67
C ALA A 88 21.10 -16.46 -1.94
N VAL A 89 20.25 -15.74 -2.68
CA VAL A 89 19.18 -14.92 -2.09
C VAL A 89 18.24 -15.78 -1.25
N THR A 90 17.81 -16.91 -1.79
CA THR A 90 16.92 -17.86 -1.12
C THR A 90 17.55 -18.46 0.14
N GLN A 91 18.85 -18.81 0.11
CA GLN A 91 19.59 -19.31 1.27
C GLN A 91 19.72 -18.25 2.38
N ILE A 92 20.00 -16.99 2.01
CA ILE A 92 20.07 -15.87 2.96
C ILE A 92 18.70 -15.61 3.60
N GLN A 93 17.63 -15.59 2.80
CA GLN A 93 16.27 -15.39 3.28
C GLN A 93 15.85 -16.50 4.25
N LEU A 94 16.22 -17.76 3.97
CA LEU A 94 15.95 -18.91 4.83
C LEU A 94 16.73 -18.82 6.15
N ALA A 95 18.03 -18.52 6.07
CA ALA A 95 18.86 -18.35 7.26
C ALA A 95 18.37 -17.20 8.15
N SER A 96 17.96 -16.07 7.55
CA SER A 96 17.34 -14.96 8.27
C SER A 96 16.06 -15.39 8.95
N ALA A 97 15.17 -16.09 8.23
CA ALA A 97 13.88 -16.55 8.76
C ALA A 97 14.05 -17.45 9.98
N LEU A 98 14.98 -18.39 9.91
CA LEU A 98 15.27 -19.31 11.01
C LEU A 98 15.95 -18.62 12.19
N CYS A 99 16.71 -17.55 11.98
CA CYS A 99 17.26 -16.75 13.09
C CYS A 99 16.17 -15.89 13.75
N GLU A 100 15.32 -15.23 12.95
CA GLU A 100 14.17 -14.45 13.43
C GLU A 100 13.21 -15.30 14.26
N ARG A 101 12.87 -16.50 13.76
CA ARG A 101 12.06 -17.46 14.51
C ARG A 101 12.67 -17.78 15.88
N GLY A 102 13.97 -18.08 15.90
CA GLY A 102 14.70 -18.40 17.14
C GLY A 102 14.75 -17.24 18.13
N LEU A 103 14.76 -15.99 17.67
CA LEU A 103 14.66 -14.81 18.52
C LEU A 103 13.28 -14.73 19.21
N ILE A 104 12.21 -14.91 18.44
CA ILE A 104 10.85 -14.80 18.96
C ILE A 104 10.54 -15.95 19.94
N GLU A 105 10.92 -17.19 19.60
CA GLU A 105 10.78 -18.36 20.49
C GLU A 105 11.52 -18.17 21.84
N ARG A 106 12.54 -17.32 21.88
CA ARG A 106 13.31 -16.99 23.09
C ARG A 106 12.85 -15.72 23.81
N GLY A 107 11.75 -15.12 23.37
CA GLY A 107 11.11 -13.99 24.05
C GLY A 107 11.55 -12.60 23.56
N ALA A 108 12.00 -12.47 22.31
CA ALA A 108 12.25 -11.14 21.72
C ALA A 108 10.98 -10.26 21.66
N ILE A 109 9.80 -10.88 21.63
CA ILE A 109 8.49 -10.22 21.72
C ILE A 109 7.82 -10.68 23.02
N VAL A 110 7.43 -9.72 23.85
CA VAL A 110 6.85 -9.99 25.19
C VAL A 110 5.37 -10.35 25.11
N ASP A 111 4.62 -9.72 24.20
CA ASP A 111 3.20 -10.02 23.99
C ASP A 111 3.05 -11.38 23.27
N PRO A 112 2.41 -12.39 23.89
CA PRO A 112 2.25 -13.70 23.28
C PRO A 112 1.40 -13.71 22.01
N LEU A 113 0.45 -12.77 21.85
CA LEU A 113 -0.38 -12.68 20.64
C LEU A 113 0.43 -12.09 19.48
N GLU A 114 1.23 -11.07 19.76
CA GLU A 114 2.14 -10.48 18.77
C GLU A 114 3.24 -11.48 18.37
N ALA A 115 3.79 -12.21 19.35
CA ALA A 115 4.78 -13.25 19.10
C ALA A 115 4.22 -14.38 18.22
N ALA A 116 3.01 -14.86 18.49
CA ALA A 116 2.34 -15.87 17.68
C ALA A 116 2.11 -15.38 16.24
N ALA A 117 1.60 -14.16 16.07
CA ALA A 117 1.37 -13.58 14.75
C ALA A 117 2.67 -13.41 13.94
N GLU A 118 3.77 -12.99 14.57
CA GLU A 118 5.06 -12.90 13.88
C GLU A 118 5.66 -14.28 13.58
N LEU A 119 5.46 -15.29 14.44
CA LEU A 119 5.87 -16.68 14.16
C LEU A 119 5.13 -17.23 12.94
N ASP A 120 3.80 -17.09 12.86
CA ASP A 120 3.01 -17.54 11.72
C ASP A 120 3.54 -16.92 10.42
N ARG A 121 3.82 -15.61 10.41
CA ARG A 121 4.42 -14.92 9.25
C ARG A 121 5.77 -15.49 8.85
N ILE A 122 6.63 -15.81 9.82
CA ILE A 122 7.95 -16.39 9.56
C ILE A 122 7.81 -17.83 9.03
N GLU A 123 6.89 -18.61 9.57
CA GLU A 123 6.62 -19.97 9.10
C GLU A 123 6.08 -19.99 7.67
N THR A 124 5.14 -19.11 7.33
CA THR A 124 4.70 -18.92 5.94
C THR A 124 5.86 -18.55 5.03
N ARG A 125 6.79 -17.69 5.47
CA ARG A 125 7.96 -17.33 4.68
C ARG A 125 8.89 -18.52 4.47
N ILE A 126 9.13 -19.34 5.49
CA ILE A 126 9.93 -20.57 5.38
C ILE A 126 9.28 -21.53 4.36
N ASP A 127 7.96 -21.68 4.39
CA ASP A 127 7.25 -22.53 3.42
C ASP A 127 7.27 -21.92 2.00
N ALA A 128 7.16 -20.59 1.86
CA ALA A 128 7.27 -19.92 0.56
C ALA A 128 8.65 -20.12 -0.08
N ILE A 129 9.70 -20.14 0.74
CA ILE A 129 11.06 -20.46 0.31
C ILE A 129 11.17 -21.93 -0.10
N ALA A 130 10.67 -22.85 0.73
CA ALA A 130 10.73 -24.29 0.47
C ALA A 130 9.93 -24.71 -0.77
N SER A 131 8.78 -24.06 -0.99
CA SER A 131 7.89 -24.30 -2.13
C SER A 131 8.33 -23.61 -3.43
N GLY A 132 9.24 -22.64 -3.34
CA GLY A 132 9.67 -21.78 -4.45
C GLY A 132 8.73 -20.60 -4.73
N ALA A 133 7.67 -20.41 -3.94
CA ALA A 133 6.72 -19.30 -4.10
C ALA A 133 7.33 -17.92 -3.84
N ILE A 134 8.45 -17.85 -3.12
CA ILE A 134 9.19 -16.59 -2.88
C ILE A 134 9.86 -16.03 -4.14
N VAL A 135 10.12 -16.89 -5.14
CA VAL A 135 10.78 -16.49 -6.39
C VAL A 135 9.73 -16.02 -7.37
N ALA A 136 9.86 -14.79 -7.84
CA ALA A 136 8.94 -14.22 -8.82
C ALA A 136 9.04 -14.99 -10.16
N PRO A 137 7.94 -15.57 -10.67
CA PRO A 137 7.91 -16.12 -12.01
C PRO A 137 7.92 -15.00 -13.06
N PRO A 138 8.15 -15.33 -14.36
CA PRO A 138 8.04 -14.36 -15.43
C PRO A 138 6.70 -13.59 -15.42
N PRO A 139 6.70 -12.31 -15.85
CA PRO A 139 5.46 -11.55 -16.00
C PRO A 139 4.46 -12.30 -16.89
N GLY A 140 3.19 -12.36 -16.46
CA GLY A 140 2.13 -13.01 -17.22
C GLY A 140 1.87 -14.48 -16.87
N THR A 141 2.77 -15.16 -16.15
CA THR A 141 2.60 -16.58 -15.79
C THR A 141 1.28 -16.83 -15.06
N ALA A 142 0.48 -17.77 -15.55
CA ALA A 142 -0.79 -18.20 -14.97
C ALA A 142 -0.57 -19.04 -13.70
N PHE A 143 -1.63 -19.28 -12.91
CA PHE A 143 -1.51 -20.05 -11.67
C PHE A 143 -1.16 -21.53 -11.96
N GLU A 144 -1.76 -22.09 -13.01
CA GLU A 144 -1.60 -23.47 -13.45
C GLU A 144 -0.19 -23.75 -14.00
N GLU A 145 0.52 -22.70 -14.42
CA GLU A 145 1.89 -22.75 -14.93
C GLU A 145 2.95 -22.71 -13.81
N LEU A 146 2.54 -22.45 -12.57
CA LEU A 146 3.46 -22.47 -11.43
C LEU A 146 3.92 -23.89 -11.11
N PRO A 147 5.11 -24.07 -10.52
CA PRO A 147 5.54 -25.36 -9.98
C PRO A 147 4.50 -25.95 -9.02
N PRO A 148 4.26 -27.28 -9.01
CA PRO A 148 3.25 -27.91 -8.15
C PRO A 148 3.41 -27.57 -6.66
N THR A 149 4.65 -27.44 -6.19
CA THR A 149 4.97 -27.03 -4.82
C THR A 149 4.50 -25.60 -4.51
N ALA A 150 4.69 -24.66 -5.44
CA ALA A 150 4.23 -23.28 -5.30
C ALA A 150 2.70 -23.18 -5.40
N GLN A 151 2.05 -23.98 -6.28
CA GLN A 151 0.59 -24.08 -6.30
C GLN A 151 0.05 -24.58 -4.95
N GLN A 152 0.70 -25.60 -4.38
CA GLN A 152 0.31 -26.15 -3.08
C GLN A 152 0.51 -25.15 -1.95
N PHE A 153 1.55 -24.32 -1.99
CA PHE A 153 1.74 -23.21 -1.06
C PHE A 153 0.53 -22.27 -1.06
N TYR A 154 0.15 -21.73 -2.23
CA TYR A 154 -1.00 -20.82 -2.33
C TYR A 154 -2.35 -21.46 -1.99
N ARG A 155 -2.46 -22.80 -2.04
CA ARG A 155 -3.66 -23.54 -1.61
C ARG A 155 -3.74 -23.72 -0.09
N ARG A 156 -2.60 -23.75 0.61
CA ARG A 156 -2.52 -23.99 2.06
C ARG A 156 -2.59 -22.71 2.88
N HIS A 157 -2.05 -21.62 2.35
CA HIS A 157 -1.92 -20.35 3.06
C HIS A 157 -3.09 -19.40 2.77
N THR A 158 -3.46 -18.62 3.77
CA THR A 158 -4.53 -17.64 3.68
C THR A 158 -4.09 -16.38 2.93
N ILE A 159 -5.03 -15.50 2.58
CA ILE A 159 -4.67 -14.19 2.01
C ILE A 159 -3.73 -13.41 2.95
N ASP A 160 -3.96 -13.48 4.26
CA ASP A 160 -3.11 -12.79 5.24
C ASP A 160 -1.68 -13.29 5.22
N ASP A 161 -1.52 -14.60 5.29
CA ASP A 161 -0.22 -15.28 5.26
C ASP A 161 0.55 -14.91 3.99
N VAL A 162 -0.12 -14.96 2.85
CA VAL A 162 0.49 -14.66 1.54
C VAL A 162 0.90 -13.19 1.42
N THR A 163 0.16 -12.28 2.06
CA THR A 163 0.52 -10.84 2.10
C THR A 163 1.66 -10.55 3.06
N ALA A 164 1.86 -11.36 4.09
CA ALA A 164 3.00 -11.24 5.00
C ALA A 164 4.35 -11.48 4.30
N LEU A 165 4.36 -12.13 3.13
CA LEU A 165 5.57 -12.35 2.33
C LEU A 165 6.31 -11.05 1.96
N THR A 166 5.60 -9.93 1.85
CA THR A 166 6.20 -8.63 1.51
C THR A 166 6.60 -7.80 2.72
N ALA A 167 6.06 -8.09 3.91
CA ALA A 167 6.27 -7.30 5.12
C ALA A 167 7.75 -7.21 5.53
N VAL A 168 8.51 -8.29 5.34
CA VAL A 168 9.94 -8.30 5.73
C VAL A 168 10.82 -7.57 4.73
N SER A 169 10.59 -7.79 3.44
CA SER A 169 11.25 -7.01 2.37
C SER A 169 11.00 -5.51 2.53
N GLN A 170 9.80 -5.16 3.02
CA GLN A 170 9.42 -3.80 3.35
C GLN A 170 10.19 -3.27 4.57
N ARG A 171 10.21 -3.98 5.70
CA ARG A 171 11.01 -3.62 6.89
C ARG A 171 12.48 -3.39 6.54
N LEU A 172 13.07 -4.28 5.71
CA LEU A 172 14.45 -4.15 5.24
C LEU A 172 14.66 -2.89 4.40
N SER A 173 13.73 -2.62 3.48
CA SER A 173 13.80 -1.43 2.62
C SER A 173 13.64 -0.15 3.43
N ASP A 174 12.73 -0.12 4.41
CA ASP A 174 12.51 1.00 5.31
C ASP A 174 13.74 1.27 6.17
N ARG A 175 14.36 0.21 6.70
CA ARG A 175 15.59 0.35 7.50
C ARG A 175 16.75 0.89 6.68
N LEU A 176 16.98 0.33 5.50
CA LEU A 176 18.02 0.83 4.58
C LEU A 176 17.77 2.28 4.20
N PHE A 177 16.52 2.67 3.97
CA PHE A 177 16.16 4.04 3.67
C PHE A 177 16.39 4.98 4.87
N GLU A 178 16.06 4.55 6.08
CA GLU A 178 16.35 5.28 7.32
C GLU A 178 17.85 5.51 7.47
N ASP A 179 18.67 4.47 7.35
CA ASP A 179 20.12 4.57 7.49
C ASP A 179 20.74 5.48 6.40
N VAL A 180 20.28 5.38 5.15
CA VAL A 180 20.69 6.31 4.07
C VAL A 180 20.26 7.75 4.39
N THR A 181 19.09 7.95 4.97
CA THR A 181 18.61 9.28 5.39
C THR A 181 19.48 9.85 6.50
N VAL A 182 19.86 9.03 7.50
CA VAL A 182 20.77 9.45 8.59
C VAL A 182 22.11 9.87 8.03
N GLN A 183 22.69 9.08 7.11
CA GLN A 183 23.96 9.45 6.49
C GLN A 183 23.83 10.69 5.61
N ALA A 184 22.76 10.82 4.84
CA ALA A 184 22.48 12.01 4.06
C ALA A 184 22.37 13.27 4.94
N GLN A 185 21.86 13.15 6.17
CA GLN A 185 21.80 14.25 7.13
C GLN A 185 23.20 14.64 7.63
N VAL A 186 24.11 13.68 7.77
CA VAL A 186 25.52 13.94 8.09
C VAL A 186 26.27 14.60 6.93
N ALA A 187 25.96 14.26 5.66
CA ALA A 187 26.48 14.98 4.47
C ALA A 187 25.87 16.35 4.24
N ALA A 188 24.77 16.68 4.93
CA ALA A 188 24.10 17.94 4.69
C ALA A 188 25.05 19.10 5.00
N SER A 189 25.14 20.04 4.08
CA SER A 189 25.98 21.24 4.19
C SER A 189 25.18 22.49 3.80
N PRO A 190 25.59 23.68 4.24
CA PRO A 190 24.97 24.93 3.80
C PRO A 190 25.06 25.07 2.28
N ARG A 191 23.97 25.46 1.63
CA ARG A 191 24.02 25.84 0.22
C ARG A 191 24.77 27.15 0.04
N ARG A 192 25.62 27.19 -0.98
CA ARG A 192 26.24 28.43 -1.42
C ARG A 192 25.19 29.26 -2.16
N ALA A 193 24.95 30.48 -1.66
CA ALA A 193 24.09 31.45 -2.33
C ALA A 193 24.63 31.76 -3.72
N ASP A 194 23.74 31.88 -4.69
CA ASP A 194 24.11 32.29 -6.04
C ASP A 194 24.68 33.73 -6.02
N PRO A 195 25.77 34.02 -6.77
CA PRO A 195 26.35 35.36 -6.84
C PRO A 195 25.34 36.46 -7.20
N ILE A 196 24.25 36.12 -7.91
CA ILE A 196 23.18 37.05 -8.26
C ILE A 196 22.49 37.66 -7.02
N ILE A 197 22.44 36.93 -5.90
CA ILE A 197 21.88 37.41 -4.63
C ILE A 197 22.72 38.56 -4.08
N ALA A 198 24.04 38.46 -4.17
CA ALA A 198 24.95 39.53 -3.75
C ALA A 198 24.89 40.73 -4.72
N ALA A 199 24.74 40.48 -6.02
CA ALA A 199 24.60 41.54 -7.02
C ALA A 199 23.29 42.34 -6.85
N ILE A 200 22.18 41.67 -6.54
CA ILE A 200 20.86 42.32 -6.31
C ILE A 200 20.74 42.90 -4.89
N GLY A 201 21.42 42.27 -3.91
CA GLY A 201 21.44 42.65 -2.50
C GLY A 201 22.55 43.64 -2.10
N GLY A 202 23.37 44.10 -3.05
CA GLY A 202 24.55 44.95 -2.80
C GLY A 202 24.25 46.34 -2.24
N ASP A 203 23.00 46.83 -2.32
CA ASP A 203 22.56 48.08 -1.68
C ASP A 203 22.15 47.81 -0.22
N GLN A 204 23.11 47.95 0.69
CA GLN A 204 23.07 47.54 2.10
C GLN A 204 22.19 48.41 3.05
N ALA A 205 20.90 48.58 2.77
CA ALA A 205 19.97 49.20 3.73
C ALA A 205 18.89 48.25 4.27
N HIS A 206 18.52 47.20 3.53
CA HIS A 206 17.39 46.34 3.87
C HIS A 206 17.69 44.85 3.65
N VAL A 207 17.10 44.00 4.49
CA VAL A 207 17.25 42.55 4.36
C VAL A 207 16.53 42.08 3.10
N LEU A 208 17.25 41.38 2.22
CA LEU A 208 16.71 40.88 0.96
C LEU A 208 15.71 39.74 1.22
N THR A 209 14.44 40.00 0.93
CA THR A 209 13.33 39.04 1.06
C THR A 209 13.10 38.29 -0.25
N ALA A 210 12.51 37.09 -0.18
CA ALA A 210 12.20 36.27 -1.36
C ALA A 210 11.31 37.03 -2.36
N GLY A 211 10.32 37.78 -1.87
CA GLY A 211 9.46 38.64 -2.68
C GLY A 211 10.24 39.76 -3.39
N ALA A 212 11.09 40.48 -2.65
CA ALA A 212 11.89 41.58 -3.20
C ALA A 212 12.92 41.08 -4.22
N LEU A 213 13.52 39.91 -3.98
CA LEU A 213 14.49 39.30 -4.87
C LEU A 213 13.83 38.93 -6.22
N LEU A 214 12.66 38.27 -6.19
CA LEU A 214 11.97 37.90 -7.42
C LEU A 214 11.39 39.12 -8.17
N SER A 215 10.96 40.17 -7.46
CA SER A 215 10.50 41.41 -8.12
C SER A 215 11.62 42.17 -8.81
N LYS A 216 12.84 42.15 -8.25
CA LYS A 216 14.01 42.83 -8.81
C LYS A 216 14.65 42.06 -9.98
N ALA A 217 14.44 40.75 -10.08
CA ALA A 217 14.98 39.91 -11.15
C ALA A 217 14.27 40.10 -12.51
N GLY A 218 13.09 40.73 -12.54
CA GLY A 218 12.34 41.02 -13.77
C GLY A 218 11.62 39.82 -14.39
N ASN A 219 10.42 40.05 -14.93
CA ASN A 219 9.60 39.14 -15.77
C ASN A 219 8.96 37.89 -15.14
N GLY A 220 8.95 37.73 -13.82
CA GLY A 220 8.24 36.61 -13.18
C GLY A 220 8.79 35.22 -13.52
N ALA A 221 9.96 35.16 -14.17
CA ALA A 221 10.67 33.93 -14.46
C ALA A 221 11.23 33.30 -13.17
N PRO A 222 11.30 31.96 -13.10
CA PRO A 222 12.02 31.28 -12.01
C PRO A 222 13.47 31.75 -11.97
N MET A 223 13.96 32.11 -10.79
CA MET A 223 15.33 32.61 -10.59
C MET A 223 16.09 31.66 -9.68
N GLN A 224 17.32 31.34 -10.09
CA GLN A 224 18.21 30.47 -9.32
C GLN A 224 18.82 31.23 -8.13
N ILE A 225 18.53 30.75 -6.91
CA ILE A 225 19.00 31.35 -5.66
C ILE A 225 20.17 30.58 -5.03
N ALA A 226 20.33 29.32 -5.43
CA ALA A 226 21.51 28.50 -5.14
C ALA A 226 21.56 27.38 -6.19
N GLU A 227 22.65 26.62 -6.25
CA GLU A 227 22.77 25.47 -7.15
C GLU A 227 21.56 24.53 -7.04
N GLY A 228 20.82 24.34 -8.14
CA GLY A 228 19.64 23.48 -8.20
C GLY A 228 18.41 23.96 -7.41
N VAL A 229 18.42 25.20 -6.90
CA VAL A 229 17.31 25.80 -6.14
C VAL A 229 16.76 27.00 -6.90
N LEU A 230 15.52 26.89 -7.37
CA LEU A 230 14.84 27.95 -8.12
C LEU A 230 13.73 28.57 -7.26
N LEU A 231 13.72 29.89 -7.13
CA LEU A 231 12.60 30.64 -6.58
C LEU A 231 11.66 31.03 -7.72
N ALA A 232 10.39 30.63 -7.62
CA ALA A 232 9.38 30.87 -8.65
C ALA A 232 8.07 31.40 -8.06
N ARG A 233 7.28 32.08 -8.89
CA ARG A 233 5.90 32.50 -8.58
C ARG A 233 4.92 31.59 -9.31
N GLY A 234 3.95 31.03 -8.60
CA GLY A 234 2.88 30.24 -9.20
C GLY A 234 1.78 31.11 -9.81
N ASP A 235 0.89 30.48 -10.59
CA ASP A 235 -0.25 31.14 -11.27
C ASP A 235 -1.21 31.86 -10.29
N ASN A 236 -1.25 31.39 -9.04
CA ASN A 236 -2.01 32.00 -7.95
C ASN A 236 -1.27 33.15 -7.24
N GLY A 237 -0.11 33.58 -7.74
CA GLY A 237 0.72 34.62 -7.14
C GLY A 237 1.57 34.19 -5.94
N ALA A 238 1.42 32.95 -5.45
CA ALA A 238 2.19 32.44 -4.31
C ALA A 238 3.63 32.12 -4.71
N LEU A 239 4.60 32.45 -3.84
CA LEU A 239 5.99 32.07 -4.04
C LEU A 239 6.23 30.62 -3.62
N SER A 240 7.08 29.95 -4.39
CA SER A 240 7.56 28.62 -4.05
C SER A 240 8.99 28.43 -4.48
N VAL A 241 9.73 27.65 -3.70
CA VAL A 241 11.05 27.14 -4.09
C VAL A 241 10.90 25.78 -4.74
N LEU A 242 11.55 25.61 -5.88
CA LEU A 242 11.68 24.36 -6.62
C LEU A 242 13.09 23.79 -6.39
N VAL A 243 13.19 22.60 -5.82
CA VAL A 243 14.47 21.93 -5.55
C VAL A 243 14.29 20.42 -5.59
N ASP A 244 15.13 19.70 -6.35
CA ASP A 244 15.10 18.23 -6.47
C ASP A 244 13.71 17.63 -6.78
N GLY A 245 12.85 18.38 -7.49
CA GLY A 245 11.47 18.01 -7.81
C GLY A 245 10.43 18.31 -6.72
N LEU A 246 10.84 18.92 -5.60
CA LEU A 246 9.95 19.45 -4.57
C LEU A 246 9.48 20.85 -4.91
N ARG A 247 8.26 21.18 -4.47
CA ARG A 247 7.71 22.54 -4.51
C ARG A 247 7.34 22.98 -3.09
N LEU A 248 8.16 23.85 -2.51
CA LEU A 248 8.04 24.31 -1.13
C LEU A 248 7.45 25.71 -1.08
N PRO A 249 6.32 25.96 -0.39
CA PRO A 249 5.71 27.29 -0.31
C PRO A 249 6.57 28.22 0.53
N VAL A 250 6.72 29.48 0.10
CA VAL A 250 7.54 30.49 0.78
C VAL A 250 6.75 31.78 0.94
N ASP A 251 6.83 32.41 2.11
CA ASP A 251 6.23 33.73 2.32
C ASP A 251 7.07 34.82 1.69
N ASN A 252 6.42 35.85 1.13
CA ASN A 252 7.07 36.97 0.46
C ASN A 252 8.13 37.66 1.34
N ASP A 253 7.88 37.76 2.65
CA ASP A 253 8.73 38.46 3.61
C ASP A 253 9.88 37.59 4.16
N THR A 254 9.97 36.33 3.73
CA THR A 254 11.04 35.41 4.16
C THR A 254 12.39 35.93 3.68
N ARG A 255 13.35 36.06 4.59
CA ARG A 255 14.73 36.45 4.26
C ARG A 255 15.38 35.36 3.41
N VAL A 256 16.04 35.75 2.32
CA VAL A 256 16.67 34.79 1.40
C VAL A 256 17.77 33.98 2.10
N SER A 257 18.50 34.58 3.04
CA SER A 257 19.48 33.89 3.89
C SER A 257 18.86 32.76 4.72
N ASP A 258 17.70 33.03 5.31
CA ASP A 258 17.00 32.09 6.20
C ASP A 258 16.35 30.97 5.39
N LEU A 259 15.85 31.32 4.19
CA LEU A 259 15.35 30.38 3.20
C LEU A 259 16.44 29.40 2.75
N LEU A 260 17.63 29.89 2.38
CA LEU A 260 18.75 29.04 1.98
C LEU A 260 19.31 28.21 3.14
N ALA A 261 19.36 28.77 4.36
CA ALA A 261 19.75 28.03 5.56
C ALA A 261 18.82 26.84 5.89
N ARG A 262 17.58 26.90 5.40
CA ARG A 262 16.57 25.84 5.53
C ARG A 262 16.62 24.79 4.40
N ILE A 263 17.44 25.00 3.37
CA ILE A 263 17.55 24.12 2.20
C ILE A 263 19.01 23.63 2.09
N PRO A 264 19.38 22.54 2.77
CA PRO A 264 20.75 22.02 2.73
C PRO A 264 21.13 21.47 1.35
N ALA A 265 22.43 21.49 1.05
CA ALA A 265 23.03 20.72 -0.03
C ALA A 265 23.39 19.33 0.52
N VAL A 266 23.02 18.27 -0.19
CA VAL A 266 23.39 16.90 0.17
C VAL A 266 24.30 16.35 -0.92
N ASP A 267 25.58 16.23 -0.61
CA ASP A 267 26.61 15.66 -1.48
C ASP A 267 26.91 14.22 -1.04
N PHE A 268 26.40 13.26 -1.81
CA PHE A 268 26.68 11.84 -1.56
C PHE A 268 28.05 11.39 -2.08
N ASP A 269 28.67 12.16 -2.97
CA ASP A 269 29.93 11.76 -3.62
C ASP A 269 31.14 12.04 -2.70
N GLN A 270 31.02 13.02 -1.78
CA GLN A 270 31.99 13.26 -0.70
C GLN A 270 32.10 12.11 0.32
N PHE A 271 31.10 11.23 0.40
CA PHE A 271 31.12 10.07 1.31
C PHE A 271 32.02 8.91 0.86
N THR A 272 32.72 9.04 -0.26
CA THR A 272 33.76 8.08 -0.69
C THR A 272 34.92 7.95 0.31
N ARG A 273 34.98 8.79 1.35
CA ARG A 273 35.99 8.76 2.41
C ARG A 273 35.37 8.71 3.82
N VAL A 274 34.44 7.79 4.08
CA VAL A 274 34.19 7.41 5.49
C VAL A 274 35.49 6.77 6.00
N PRO A 275 36.14 7.28 7.07
CA PRO A 275 37.22 6.54 7.71
C PRO A 275 36.62 5.19 8.06
N ALA A 276 37.28 4.10 7.68
CA ALA A 276 36.96 2.81 8.24
C ALA A 276 37.23 2.89 9.75
N GLY A 277 36.32 3.49 10.51
CA GLY A 277 36.27 3.37 11.95
C GLY A 277 36.33 1.88 12.21
N GLY A 278 37.26 1.45 13.07
CA GLY A 278 37.74 0.07 13.17
C GLY A 278 36.68 -1.02 13.38
N ASN A 279 35.40 -0.65 13.49
CA ASN A 279 34.23 -1.48 13.73
C ASN A 279 33.07 -1.24 12.74
N ALA A 280 33.33 -0.85 11.48
CA ALA A 280 32.25 -0.67 10.50
C ALA A 280 31.51 -2.00 10.24
N SER A 281 30.23 -2.07 10.63
CA SER A 281 29.32 -3.20 10.40
C SER A 281 29.01 -3.35 8.91
N GLY A 282 28.60 -4.56 8.49
CA GLY A 282 28.21 -4.81 7.09
C GLY A 282 27.06 -3.91 6.59
N LEU A 283 26.25 -3.38 7.52
CA LEU A 283 25.19 -2.41 7.26
C LEU A 283 25.73 -1.07 6.76
N ASN A 284 26.80 -0.54 7.36
CA ASN A 284 27.43 0.69 6.88
C ASN A 284 27.91 0.54 5.43
N THR A 285 28.33 -0.65 5.01
CA THR A 285 28.82 -0.90 3.64
C THR A 285 27.69 -1.07 2.62
N VAL A 286 26.57 -1.69 2.98
CA VAL A 286 25.37 -1.73 2.10
C VAL A 286 24.78 -0.32 1.95
N VAL A 287 24.68 0.43 3.04
CA VAL A 287 24.26 1.85 3.02
C VAL A 287 25.22 2.66 2.14
N GLN A 288 26.54 2.47 2.27
CA GLN A 288 27.52 3.06 1.36
C GLN A 288 27.25 2.68 -0.11
N SER A 289 27.00 1.40 -0.42
CA SER A 289 26.69 0.98 -1.79
C SER A 289 25.44 1.68 -2.37
N MET A 290 24.46 2.02 -1.53
CA MET A 290 23.27 2.78 -1.94
C MET A 290 23.56 4.29 -2.06
N MET A 291 24.54 4.80 -1.31
CA MET A 291 24.98 6.21 -1.36
C MET A 291 25.96 6.50 -2.50
N VAL A 292 26.82 5.55 -2.89
CA VAL A 292 27.79 5.73 -3.99
C VAL A 292 27.42 4.96 -5.26
N GLY A 293 26.38 4.12 -5.18
CA GLY A 293 25.92 3.29 -6.28
C GLY A 293 25.29 4.07 -7.43
N LYS A 294 25.54 3.61 -8.65
CA LYS A 294 24.98 4.17 -9.89
C LYS A 294 23.70 3.49 -10.37
N SER A 295 23.22 2.45 -9.67
CA SER A 295 21.99 1.75 -10.05
C SER A 295 20.77 2.67 -9.97
N PRO A 296 19.71 2.44 -10.77
CA PRO A 296 18.46 3.20 -10.68
C PRO A 296 17.87 3.20 -9.27
N ARG A 297 17.97 2.07 -8.54
CA ARG A 297 17.54 1.95 -7.14
C ARG A 297 18.36 2.86 -6.22
N ALA A 298 19.68 2.87 -6.33
CA ALA A 298 20.55 3.74 -5.54
C ALA A 298 20.30 5.22 -5.84
N GLN A 299 20.12 5.59 -7.11
CA GLN A 299 19.76 6.95 -7.51
C GLN A 299 18.40 7.40 -6.94
N SER A 300 17.39 6.54 -7.02
CA SER A 300 16.07 6.79 -6.44
C SER A 300 16.14 7.00 -4.93
N MET A 301 16.83 6.12 -4.21
CA MET A 301 17.01 6.22 -2.75
C MET A 301 17.76 7.49 -2.34
N ARG A 302 18.82 7.86 -3.08
CA ARG A 302 19.52 9.13 -2.84
C ARG A 302 18.59 10.31 -3.01
N LEU A 303 17.87 10.38 -4.11
CA LEU A 303 16.93 11.47 -4.38
C LEU A 303 15.85 11.57 -3.29
N ALA A 304 15.26 10.44 -2.90
CA ALA A 304 14.28 10.37 -1.81
C ALA A 304 14.87 10.83 -0.47
N ALA A 305 16.09 10.42 -0.14
CA ALA A 305 16.78 10.85 1.08
C ALA A 305 17.11 12.36 1.07
N LYS A 306 17.54 12.93 -0.07
CA LYS A 306 17.75 14.38 -0.21
C LYS A 306 16.46 15.15 0.07
N ARG A 307 15.37 14.73 -0.57
CA ARG A 307 14.04 15.34 -0.41
C ARG A 307 13.60 15.35 1.05
N ARG A 308 13.71 14.20 1.73
CA ARG A 308 13.33 14.04 3.14
C ARG A 308 14.07 14.99 4.07
N ILE A 309 15.37 15.21 3.84
CA ILE A 309 16.18 16.13 4.65
C ILE A 309 15.80 17.59 4.37
N ILE A 310 15.60 17.94 3.10
CA ILE A 310 15.18 19.29 2.71
C ILE A 310 13.85 19.63 3.37
N GLU A 311 12.83 18.77 3.28
CA GLU A 311 11.53 19.00 3.90
C GLU A 311 11.60 19.09 5.42
N ARG A 312 12.34 18.17 6.06
CA ARG A 312 12.52 18.16 7.52
C ARG A 312 13.17 19.45 8.00
N THR A 313 14.15 19.96 7.25
CA THR A 313 14.85 21.21 7.59
C THR A 313 13.98 22.43 7.28
N PHE A 314 13.21 22.38 6.20
CA PHE A 314 12.36 23.48 5.75
C PHE A 314 11.21 23.77 6.72
N TYR A 315 10.44 22.73 7.09
CA TYR A 315 9.31 22.82 8.01
C TYR A 315 9.70 22.72 9.50
N GLY A 316 11.00 22.59 9.80
CA GLY A 316 11.50 22.52 11.17
C GLY A 316 11.45 23.89 11.89
N ASP A 317 11.28 23.83 13.22
CA ASP A 317 11.28 25.01 14.10
C ASP A 317 12.66 25.69 14.16
N THR A 318 13.74 24.96 13.83
CA THR A 318 15.13 25.45 13.88
C THR A 318 15.89 25.07 12.61
N ALA A 319 16.54 26.05 11.97
CA ALA A 319 17.46 25.80 10.85
C ALA A 319 18.66 24.93 11.28
N MET A 320 19.24 24.16 10.35
CA MET A 320 20.44 23.38 10.65
C MET A 320 21.61 24.32 10.96
N SER A 321 22.23 24.13 12.13
CA SER A 321 23.37 24.93 12.60
C SER A 321 24.69 24.25 12.26
N TYR A 322 25.59 24.98 11.62
CA TYR A 322 26.90 24.52 11.17
C TYR A 322 28.02 25.33 11.82
N THR A 323 29.15 24.69 12.08
CA THR A 323 30.42 25.32 12.45
C THR A 323 31.36 25.29 11.26
N VAL A 324 32.06 26.39 11.01
CA VAL A 324 33.10 26.43 9.96
C VAL A 324 34.42 25.97 10.58
N GLY A 325 35.01 24.91 10.05
CA GLY A 325 36.33 24.42 10.45
C GLY A 325 37.45 25.37 9.99
N ALA A 326 38.66 25.18 10.51
CA ALA A 326 39.84 25.97 10.13
C ALA A 326 40.21 25.87 8.63
N ASP A 327 39.71 24.83 7.95
CA ASP A 327 39.82 24.60 6.51
C ASP A 327 38.73 25.34 5.69
N GLY A 328 37.89 26.14 6.34
CA GLY A 328 36.78 26.86 5.71
C GLY A 328 35.58 25.98 5.37
N ARG A 329 35.58 24.69 5.73
CA ARG A 329 34.46 23.78 5.47
C ARG A 329 33.44 23.85 6.59
N ALA A 330 32.18 24.05 6.23
CA ALA A 330 31.07 23.98 7.17
C ALA A 330 30.79 22.53 7.57
N GLN A 331 30.94 22.22 8.86
CA GLN A 331 30.63 20.93 9.48
C GLN A 331 29.40 21.08 10.37
N LEU A 332 28.55 20.07 10.40
CA LEU A 332 27.34 20.08 11.23
C LEU A 332 27.71 19.92 12.72
N LEU A 333 27.06 20.68 13.61
CA LEU A 333 27.33 20.61 15.06
C LEU A 333 26.93 19.22 15.61
N ALA A 334 27.94 18.41 15.95
CA ALA A 334 27.79 16.99 16.31
C ALA A 334 26.78 16.70 17.43
N GLY A 335 26.57 17.62 18.38
CA GLY A 335 25.63 17.46 19.50
C GLY A 335 24.15 17.70 19.15
N LYS A 336 23.83 18.45 18.08
CA LYS A 336 22.44 18.75 17.67
C LYS A 336 21.90 17.75 16.63
N ALA A 337 22.76 17.07 15.89
CA ALA A 337 22.38 16.00 14.96
C ALA A 337 21.65 14.84 15.67
N ALA A 338 22.13 14.47 16.87
CA ALA A 338 21.60 13.38 17.68
C ALA A 338 20.48 13.82 18.65
N ALA A 339 20.52 15.05 19.17
CA ALA A 339 19.49 15.55 20.09
C ALA A 339 18.14 15.85 19.39
N HIS A 340 18.14 16.09 18.07
CA HIS A 340 16.92 16.29 17.28
C HIS A 340 16.32 15.00 16.69
N THR A 341 16.94 13.82 16.86
CA THR A 341 16.52 12.57 16.19
C THR A 341 15.66 11.63 17.03
N ALA A 342 15.84 11.52 18.35
CA ALA A 342 15.19 10.43 19.11
C ALA A 342 13.91 10.83 19.87
N GLU A 343 13.90 11.97 20.58
CA GLU A 343 12.91 12.17 21.66
C GLU A 343 11.75 13.12 21.32
N ARG A 344 11.91 14.03 20.34
CA ARG A 344 10.86 14.98 19.91
C ARG A 344 10.13 14.61 18.61
N LEU A 345 10.60 13.59 17.88
CA LEU A 345 10.04 13.15 16.60
C LEU A 345 9.10 11.94 16.72
N SER A 346 9.16 11.19 17.81
CA SER A 346 8.11 10.23 18.18
C SER A 346 6.80 10.92 18.60
N SER A 347 6.85 12.21 18.96
CA SER A 347 5.75 12.92 19.62
C SER A 347 5.03 13.96 18.76
N ARG A 348 5.34 14.12 17.46
CA ARG A 348 4.70 15.12 16.59
C ARG A 348 4.12 14.50 15.30
N PRO A 349 2.82 14.68 15.01
CA PRO A 349 2.22 14.25 13.75
C PRO A 349 2.65 15.22 12.64
N HIS A 350 3.74 14.91 11.95
CA HIS A 350 4.30 15.77 10.91
C HIS A 350 3.55 15.66 9.56
N SER A 351 3.57 16.79 8.83
CA SER A 351 2.69 17.22 7.73
C SER A 351 2.34 16.20 6.63
N SER A 352 1.06 16.26 6.24
CA SER A 352 0.24 15.35 5.43
C SER A 352 0.58 15.14 3.95
N ARG A 353 1.78 15.52 3.45
CA ARG A 353 2.10 15.36 2.02
C ARG A 353 3.26 14.42 1.68
N HIS A 354 4.21 14.18 2.58
CA HIS A 354 5.41 13.38 2.24
C HIS A 354 5.51 12.03 2.95
N ARG A 355 4.64 11.79 3.93
CA ARG A 355 4.23 10.42 4.26
C ARG A 355 3.77 9.72 2.99
N ALA A 356 3.00 10.42 2.14
CA ALA A 356 2.48 9.90 0.89
C ALA A 356 3.55 9.57 -0.16
N ASP A 357 4.66 10.29 -0.30
CA ASP A 357 5.68 9.97 -1.33
C ASP A 357 6.61 8.81 -0.92
N THR A 358 6.98 8.78 0.36
CA THR A 358 7.77 7.67 0.91
C THR A 358 6.93 6.40 0.97
N GLU A 359 5.70 6.50 1.49
CA GLU A 359 4.69 5.45 1.38
C GLU A 359 4.36 5.14 -0.07
N ALA A 360 4.37 6.09 -1.02
CA ALA A 360 4.06 5.78 -2.43
C ALA A 360 5.18 4.98 -3.09
N GLN A 361 6.46 5.27 -2.85
CA GLN A 361 7.54 4.48 -3.45
C GLN A 361 7.64 3.07 -2.85
N THR A 362 7.50 2.96 -1.53
CA THR A 362 7.48 1.66 -0.86
C THR A 362 6.21 0.87 -1.17
N ALA A 363 5.03 1.51 -1.09
CA ALA A 363 3.75 0.90 -1.48
C ALA A 363 3.68 0.57 -2.97
N ARG A 364 4.46 1.20 -3.85
CA ARG A 364 4.52 0.85 -5.28
C ARG A 364 5.23 -0.49 -5.49
N ILE A 365 6.40 -0.69 -4.89
CA ILE A 365 7.13 -1.97 -4.97
C ILE A 365 6.35 -3.07 -4.24
N GLU A 366 5.90 -2.78 -3.02
CA GLU A 366 5.03 -3.66 -2.23
C GLU A 366 3.76 -4.01 -3.01
N GLY A 367 3.11 -3.02 -3.62
CA GLY A 367 1.88 -3.19 -4.38
C GLY A 367 2.05 -4.16 -5.54
N PHE A 368 3.19 -4.17 -6.24
CA PHE A 368 3.44 -5.15 -7.32
C PHE A 368 3.61 -6.57 -6.79
N ASP A 369 4.38 -6.77 -5.73
CA ASP A 369 4.57 -8.10 -5.12
C ASP A 369 3.28 -8.62 -4.46
N VAL A 370 2.57 -7.75 -3.73
CA VAL A 370 1.25 -8.03 -3.14
C VAL A 370 0.23 -8.36 -4.23
N ALA A 371 0.13 -7.55 -5.29
CA ALA A 371 -0.79 -7.82 -6.40
C ALA A 371 -0.51 -9.17 -7.07
N ARG A 372 0.77 -9.50 -7.28
CA ARG A 372 1.19 -10.80 -7.84
C ARG A 372 0.75 -11.95 -6.93
N ASN A 373 1.11 -11.88 -5.65
CA ASN A 373 0.84 -12.96 -4.70
C ASN A 373 -0.68 -13.14 -4.48
N LEU A 374 -1.43 -12.03 -4.38
CA LEU A 374 -2.90 -12.05 -4.29
C LEU A 374 -3.56 -12.65 -5.53
N ARG A 375 -3.00 -12.44 -6.73
CA ARG A 375 -3.51 -13.06 -7.95
C ARG A 375 -3.45 -14.59 -7.85
N TYR A 376 -2.33 -15.13 -7.40
CA TYR A 376 -2.16 -16.59 -7.25
C TYR A 376 -2.98 -17.16 -6.09
N ALA A 377 -3.02 -16.47 -4.94
CA ALA A 377 -3.88 -16.87 -3.82
C ALA A 377 -5.36 -16.92 -4.23
N ARG A 378 -5.86 -15.92 -4.97
CA ARG A 378 -7.24 -15.91 -5.47
C ARG A 378 -7.52 -17.04 -6.46
N ALA A 379 -6.58 -17.34 -7.35
CA ALA A 379 -6.73 -18.45 -8.30
C ALA A 379 -6.76 -19.81 -7.56
N ALA A 380 -5.86 -20.02 -6.59
CA ALA A 380 -5.86 -21.19 -5.73
C ALA A 380 -7.19 -21.34 -4.97
N ARG A 381 -7.70 -20.22 -4.44
CA ARG A 381 -8.98 -20.21 -3.72
C ARG A 381 -10.16 -20.47 -4.64
N GLN A 382 -10.17 -19.96 -5.86
CA GLN A 382 -11.21 -20.25 -6.84
C GLN A 382 -11.25 -21.76 -7.19
N GLN A 383 -10.08 -22.39 -7.37
CA GLN A 383 -10.00 -23.84 -7.56
C GLN A 383 -10.52 -24.61 -6.33
N PHE A 384 -10.20 -24.15 -5.12
CA PHE A 384 -10.73 -24.74 -3.88
C PHE A 384 -12.26 -24.61 -3.81
N LEU A 385 -12.81 -23.42 -4.07
CA LEU A 385 -14.25 -23.18 -4.04
C LEU A 385 -14.99 -24.07 -5.06
N ALA A 386 -14.40 -24.31 -6.23
CA ALA A 386 -14.95 -25.23 -7.23
C ALA A 386 -14.95 -26.70 -6.78
N SER A 387 -14.10 -27.08 -5.83
CA SER A 387 -14.00 -28.44 -5.28
C SER A 387 -14.95 -28.73 -4.11
N ILE A 388 -15.68 -27.72 -3.63
CA ILE A 388 -16.54 -27.86 -2.45
C ILE A 388 -17.73 -28.77 -2.76
N PRO A 389 -18.07 -29.73 -1.88
CA PRO A 389 -19.21 -30.60 -2.07
C PRO A 389 -20.52 -29.82 -2.20
N SER A 390 -21.37 -30.21 -3.15
CA SER A 390 -22.67 -29.56 -3.42
C SER A 390 -23.60 -29.53 -2.20
N ALA A 391 -23.46 -30.47 -1.26
CA ALA A 391 -24.22 -30.50 -0.01
C ALA A 391 -24.02 -29.24 0.87
N LEU A 392 -22.83 -28.60 0.78
CA LEU A 392 -22.47 -27.39 1.51
C LEU A 392 -22.82 -26.10 0.75
N ILE A 393 -23.20 -26.23 -0.52
CA ILE A 393 -23.48 -25.12 -1.42
C ILE A 393 -24.98 -24.81 -1.42
N ALA A 394 -25.32 -23.53 -1.29
CA ALA A 394 -26.68 -23.04 -1.44
C ALA A 394 -27.10 -23.08 -2.92
N PRO A 395 -28.26 -23.65 -3.26
CA PRO A 395 -28.75 -23.61 -4.63
C PRO A 395 -28.98 -22.16 -5.05
N ARG A 396 -28.47 -21.78 -6.22
CA ARG A 396 -28.70 -20.46 -6.83
C ARG A 396 -29.61 -20.61 -8.05
N ALA A 397 -30.57 -19.70 -8.18
CA ALA A 397 -31.35 -19.56 -9.40
C ALA A 397 -30.45 -19.13 -10.56
N GLU A 398 -30.82 -19.53 -11.77
CA GLU A 398 -30.09 -19.17 -12.99
C GLU A 398 -30.36 -17.70 -13.33
N GLU A 399 -29.29 -16.89 -13.37
CA GLU A 399 -29.35 -15.47 -13.69
C GLU A 399 -29.25 -15.25 -15.20
N VAL A 400 -29.98 -14.26 -15.74
CA VAL A 400 -29.89 -13.89 -17.16
C VAL A 400 -28.52 -13.32 -17.49
N SER A 401 -27.92 -13.80 -18.58
CA SER A 401 -26.63 -13.28 -19.06
C SER A 401 -26.77 -11.87 -19.63
N LEU A 402 -26.08 -10.91 -19.03
CA LEU A 402 -26.19 -9.50 -19.36
C LEU A 402 -25.15 -9.05 -20.39
N LYS A 403 -25.60 -8.29 -21.38
CA LYS A 403 -24.71 -7.58 -22.30
C LYS A 403 -23.88 -6.53 -21.56
N ARG A 404 -22.58 -6.45 -21.92
CA ARG A 404 -21.60 -5.55 -21.28
C ARG A 404 -21.78 -4.07 -21.63
N TYR A 405 -22.39 -3.75 -22.78
CA TYR A 405 -22.42 -2.40 -23.33
C TYR A 405 -23.50 -1.53 -22.68
N ALA A 406 -23.13 -0.38 -22.12
CA ALA A 406 -24.08 0.63 -21.64
C ALA A 406 -24.66 1.36 -22.86
N GLY A 407 -25.98 1.56 -22.89
CA GLY A 407 -26.72 2.16 -24.00
C GLY A 407 -26.30 3.60 -24.38
N PRO A 408 -27.24 4.54 -24.63
CA PRO A 408 -26.92 5.81 -25.28
C PRO A 408 -26.17 6.85 -24.42
N ILE A 409 -25.73 6.52 -23.20
CA ILE A 409 -25.06 7.46 -22.28
C ILE A 409 -23.66 7.80 -22.77
N SER A 410 -23.33 9.10 -22.74
CA SER A 410 -22.01 9.63 -23.08
C SER A 410 -20.88 8.95 -22.29
N THR A 411 -19.68 8.87 -22.87
CA THR A 411 -18.53 8.25 -22.20
C THR A 411 -18.15 8.98 -20.90
N ASP A 412 -18.26 10.31 -20.88
CA ASP A 412 -17.91 11.14 -19.74
C ASP A 412 -18.89 10.97 -18.58
N ASP A 413 -20.19 10.97 -18.87
CA ASP A 413 -21.22 10.71 -17.86
C ASP A 413 -21.12 9.27 -17.35
N ARG A 414 -20.89 8.30 -18.23
CA ARG A 414 -20.66 6.90 -17.83
C ARG A 414 -19.46 6.77 -16.89
N ALA A 415 -18.37 7.48 -17.15
CA ALA A 415 -17.21 7.50 -16.26
C ALA A 415 -17.52 8.20 -14.93
N ALA A 416 -18.35 9.26 -14.94
CA ALA A 416 -18.78 9.97 -13.74
C ALA A 416 -19.69 9.10 -12.86
N VAL A 417 -20.66 8.41 -13.46
CA VAL A 417 -21.56 7.43 -12.83
C VAL A 417 -20.78 6.25 -12.26
N ALA A 418 -19.77 5.78 -13.00
CA ALA A 418 -18.85 4.75 -12.53
C ALA A 418 -18.07 5.18 -11.28
N ARG A 419 -17.66 6.45 -11.19
CA ARG A 419 -16.99 7.00 -10.00
C ARG A 419 -17.93 7.16 -8.80
N SER A 420 -19.23 7.35 -9.02
CA SER A 420 -20.24 7.38 -7.93
C SER A 420 -20.68 5.99 -7.47
N GLY A 421 -20.21 4.92 -8.12
CA GLY A 421 -20.38 3.54 -7.69
C GLY A 421 -21.39 2.73 -8.51
N PHE A 422 -21.78 3.20 -9.70
CA PHE A 422 -22.75 2.51 -10.55
C PHE A 422 -22.19 2.20 -11.94
N GLN A 423 -22.50 1.03 -12.45
CA GLN A 423 -22.23 0.63 -13.81
C GLN A 423 -23.55 0.39 -14.54
N VAL A 424 -23.91 1.30 -15.45
CA VAL A 424 -25.11 1.18 -16.27
C VAL A 424 -24.96 0.00 -17.24
N ARG A 425 -26.03 -0.78 -17.44
CA ARG A 425 -26.08 -1.92 -18.36
C ARG A 425 -26.88 -1.61 -19.63
N HIS A 426 -26.93 -2.58 -20.54
CA HIS A 426 -27.62 -2.42 -21.81
C HIS A 426 -29.13 -2.26 -21.60
N PRO A 427 -29.81 -1.32 -22.31
CA PRO A 427 -31.23 -1.03 -22.11
C PRO A 427 -32.17 -2.19 -22.49
N SER A 428 -31.69 -3.17 -23.26
CA SER A 428 -32.49 -4.35 -23.61
C SER A 428 -32.77 -5.29 -22.44
N HIS A 429 -31.99 -5.20 -21.36
CA HIS A 429 -32.17 -6.03 -20.19
C HIS A 429 -33.03 -5.27 -19.20
N THR A 430 -34.33 -5.59 -19.21
CA THR A 430 -35.29 -5.00 -18.28
C THR A 430 -35.93 -6.07 -17.40
N LEU A 431 -36.39 -5.66 -16.23
CA LEU A 431 -37.12 -6.53 -15.31
C LEU A 431 -38.33 -7.20 -15.99
N ASP A 432 -39.04 -6.46 -16.84
CA ASP A 432 -40.26 -6.95 -17.48
C ASP A 432 -39.97 -7.94 -18.62
N THR A 433 -38.87 -7.75 -19.34
CA THR A 433 -38.45 -8.65 -20.41
C THR A 433 -37.83 -9.93 -19.85
N ASP A 434 -36.95 -9.80 -18.85
CA ASP A 434 -36.16 -10.92 -18.35
C ASP A 434 -36.91 -11.71 -17.26
N TYR A 435 -37.75 -11.05 -16.46
CA TYR A 435 -38.45 -11.63 -15.31
C TYR A 435 -39.91 -11.13 -15.15
N PRO A 436 -40.79 -11.39 -16.13
CA PRO A 436 -42.14 -10.80 -16.17
C PRO A 436 -43.00 -11.10 -14.93
N ALA A 437 -42.80 -12.25 -14.26
CA ALA A 437 -43.59 -12.63 -13.09
C ALA A 437 -43.22 -11.84 -11.81
N VAL A 438 -42.05 -11.19 -11.79
CA VAL A 438 -41.49 -10.55 -10.59
C VAL A 438 -42.23 -9.27 -10.24
N ARG A 439 -42.76 -8.53 -11.21
CA ARG A 439 -43.45 -7.26 -10.97
C ARG A 439 -44.64 -7.40 -10.02
N ALA A 440 -45.43 -8.47 -10.18
CA ALA A 440 -46.55 -8.77 -9.28
C ALA A 440 -46.06 -9.06 -7.85
N ALA A 441 -45.01 -9.88 -7.70
CA ALA A 441 -44.44 -10.21 -6.40
C ALA A 441 -43.88 -8.97 -5.67
N LEU A 442 -43.21 -8.07 -6.39
CA LEU A 442 -42.63 -6.85 -5.84
C LEU A 442 -43.65 -5.85 -5.30
N SER A 443 -44.89 -5.88 -5.79
CA SER A 443 -45.96 -4.99 -5.30
C SER A 443 -46.28 -5.20 -3.81
N THR A 444 -46.00 -6.40 -3.29
CA THR A 444 -46.25 -6.77 -1.89
C THR A 444 -45.07 -6.48 -0.96
N VAL A 445 -43.92 -6.08 -1.51
CA VAL A 445 -42.69 -5.83 -0.75
C VAL A 445 -42.83 -4.52 0.04
N LYS A 446 -42.62 -4.60 1.36
CA LYS A 446 -42.60 -3.43 2.23
C LYS A 446 -41.21 -2.78 2.22
N TRP A 447 -41.02 -1.81 1.33
CA TRP A 447 -39.75 -1.10 1.15
C TRP A 447 -39.31 -0.24 2.33
N GLU A 448 -40.24 0.17 3.19
CA GLU A 448 -39.95 0.99 4.39
C GLU A 448 -39.75 0.15 5.65
N THR A 449 -39.49 -1.16 5.52
CA THR A 449 -39.20 -2.01 6.67
C THR A 449 -37.81 -1.71 7.23
N ALA A 450 -37.76 -1.26 8.47
CA ALA A 450 -36.52 -1.07 9.22
C ALA A 450 -36.29 -2.27 10.15
N SER A 451 -35.13 -2.90 10.01
CA SER A 451 -34.64 -3.89 10.99
C SER A 451 -33.42 -3.32 11.69
N PRO A 452 -33.31 -3.45 13.03
CA PRO A 452 -32.16 -2.92 13.75
C PRO A 452 -30.87 -3.55 13.26
N VAL A 453 -29.83 -2.73 13.05
CA VAL A 453 -28.49 -3.20 12.72
C VAL A 453 -27.90 -3.88 13.95
N SER A 454 -27.57 -5.16 13.85
CA SER A 454 -26.96 -5.89 14.97
C SER A 454 -25.57 -5.35 15.28
N ALA A 455 -25.31 -5.04 16.56
CA ALA A 455 -23.97 -4.69 17.03
C ALA A 455 -22.98 -5.86 16.89
N THR A 456 -23.49 -7.09 16.92
CA THR A 456 -22.76 -8.32 16.64
C THR A 456 -23.35 -8.96 15.38
N PRO A 457 -22.85 -8.64 14.17
CA PRO A 457 -23.37 -9.21 12.93
C PRO A 457 -23.32 -10.74 13.01
N GLY A 458 -24.37 -11.46 12.60
CA GLY A 458 -24.41 -12.92 12.70
C GLY A 458 -23.27 -13.58 11.91
N GLY A 459 -22.45 -14.42 12.56
CA GLY A 459 -21.26 -15.04 11.96
C GLY A 459 -21.52 -16.33 11.18
N LYS A 460 -22.77 -16.59 10.77
CA LYS A 460 -23.08 -17.84 10.10
C LYS A 460 -22.41 -17.84 8.72
N ALA A 461 -21.49 -18.80 8.54
CA ALA A 461 -20.82 -19.16 7.30
C ALA A 461 -19.59 -18.36 6.84
N LEU A 462 -19.06 -17.41 7.61
CA LEU A 462 -17.74 -16.84 7.35
C LEU A 462 -16.67 -17.64 8.09
N SER A 463 -15.52 -17.88 7.44
CA SER A 463 -14.38 -18.54 8.09
C SER A 463 -13.71 -17.59 9.10
N PRO A 464 -12.93 -18.13 10.08
CA PRO A 464 -12.16 -17.32 11.02
C PRO A 464 -11.25 -16.28 10.35
N GLU A 465 -10.74 -16.59 9.15
CA GLU A 465 -9.90 -15.73 8.32
C GLU A 465 -10.59 -14.44 7.84
N HIS A 466 -11.93 -14.39 7.89
CA HIS A 466 -12.73 -13.23 7.46
C HIS A 466 -13.39 -12.52 8.66
N MET A 467 -12.94 -12.79 9.89
CA MET A 467 -13.44 -12.12 11.09
C MET A 467 -13.13 -10.62 11.09
N ASP A 468 -12.01 -10.24 10.51
CA ASP A 468 -11.61 -8.86 10.30
C ASP A 468 -12.52 -8.13 9.30
N VAL A 469 -13.00 -8.80 8.24
CA VAL A 469 -14.00 -8.26 7.31
C VAL A 469 -15.29 -7.91 8.06
N ARG A 470 -15.66 -8.71 9.05
CA ARG A 470 -16.80 -8.42 9.93
C ARG A 470 -16.51 -7.26 10.88
N ALA A 471 -15.35 -7.26 11.52
CA ALA A 471 -15.00 -6.26 12.53
C ALA A 471 -14.74 -4.86 11.92
N GLU A 472 -14.03 -4.81 10.78
CA GLU A 472 -13.55 -3.59 10.13
C GLU A 472 -14.22 -3.30 8.77
N GLY A 473 -15.40 -3.87 8.51
CA GLY A 473 -16.08 -3.82 7.21
C GLY A 473 -16.17 -2.43 6.58
N ALA A 474 -16.47 -1.38 7.35
CA ALA A 474 -16.51 0.00 6.84
C ALA A 474 -15.15 0.52 6.35
N ARG A 475 -14.08 0.23 7.09
CA ARG A 475 -12.71 0.60 6.73
C ARG A 475 -12.25 -0.17 5.49
N MET A 476 -12.54 -1.47 5.44
CA MET A 476 -12.19 -2.31 4.29
C MET A 476 -12.94 -1.91 3.02
N VAL A 477 -14.24 -1.64 3.10
CA VAL A 477 -15.03 -1.15 1.96
C VAL A 477 -14.45 0.16 1.42
N THR A 478 -14.07 1.09 2.32
CA THR A 478 -13.45 2.36 1.92
C THR A 478 -12.11 2.13 1.21
N ALA A 479 -11.26 1.23 1.72
CA ALA A 479 -9.98 0.89 1.12
C ALA A 479 -10.15 0.18 -0.24
N ALA A 480 -10.97 -0.88 -0.30
CA ALA A 480 -11.23 -1.64 -1.52
C ALA A 480 -11.86 -0.79 -2.63
N ASN A 481 -12.64 0.23 -2.29
CA ASN A 481 -13.21 1.15 -3.28
C ASN A 481 -12.17 2.04 -3.98
N GLN A 482 -10.92 2.10 -3.51
CA GLN A 482 -9.81 2.65 -4.31
C GLN A 482 -9.56 1.80 -5.56
N VAL A 483 -9.60 0.47 -5.43
CA VAL A 483 -9.46 -0.48 -6.55
C VAL A 483 -10.60 -0.31 -7.56
N ALA A 484 -11.83 -0.12 -7.09
CA ALA A 484 -12.98 0.11 -7.98
C ALA A 484 -12.85 1.39 -8.82
N ARG A 485 -12.18 2.43 -8.28
CA ARG A 485 -11.98 3.73 -8.93
C ARG A 485 -10.79 3.73 -9.88
N HIS A 486 -9.67 3.17 -9.47
CA HIS A 486 -8.38 3.28 -10.16
C HIS A 486 -7.92 1.97 -10.83
N GLY A 487 -8.71 0.90 -10.69
CA GLY A 487 -8.33 -0.45 -11.11
C GLY A 487 -7.35 -1.10 -10.12
N ARG A 488 -6.87 -2.29 -10.46
CA ARG A 488 -5.86 -3.03 -9.66
C ARG A 488 -4.42 -2.58 -9.97
N ASN A 489 -4.23 -1.36 -10.46
CA ASN A 489 -2.89 -0.85 -10.74
C ASN A 489 -2.19 -0.50 -9.41
N PRO A 490 -1.11 -1.22 -9.03
CA PRO A 490 -0.39 -0.94 -7.78
C PRO A 490 0.32 0.41 -7.78
N GLU A 491 0.41 1.10 -8.91
CA GLU A 491 0.91 2.48 -8.97
C GLU A 491 -0.12 3.52 -8.53
N LEU A 492 -1.41 3.16 -8.56
CA LEU A 492 -2.53 4.07 -8.28
C LEU A 492 -3.29 3.68 -7.01
N VAL A 493 -3.01 2.50 -6.45
CA VAL A 493 -3.74 1.92 -5.32
C VAL A 493 -2.77 1.32 -4.33
N SER A 494 -3.00 1.60 -3.04
CA SER A 494 -2.19 1.08 -1.95
C SER A 494 -2.28 -0.45 -1.80
N ALA A 495 -1.23 -1.07 -1.25
CA ALA A 495 -1.24 -2.49 -0.89
C ALA A 495 -2.43 -2.85 0.01
N GLN A 496 -2.74 -2.00 1.00
CA GLN A 496 -3.90 -2.18 1.89
C GLN A 496 -5.23 -2.25 1.13
N ALA A 497 -5.41 -1.43 0.10
CA ALA A 497 -6.61 -1.46 -0.73
C ALA A 497 -6.70 -2.72 -1.59
N LEU A 498 -5.57 -3.24 -2.09
CA LEU A 498 -5.52 -4.52 -2.80
C LEU A 498 -5.87 -5.71 -1.88
N ILE A 499 -5.36 -5.70 -0.64
CA ILE A 499 -5.65 -6.71 0.38
C ILE A 499 -7.13 -6.65 0.76
N ALA A 500 -7.66 -5.46 1.03
CA ALA A 500 -9.08 -5.28 1.35
C ALA A 500 -10.00 -5.78 0.22
N ASP A 501 -9.68 -5.49 -1.04
CA ASP A 501 -10.42 -6.04 -2.20
C ASP A 501 -10.35 -7.57 -2.26
N ALA A 502 -9.20 -8.16 -1.90
CA ALA A 502 -9.03 -9.61 -1.91
C ALA A 502 -9.84 -10.30 -0.81
N LYS A 503 -9.75 -9.79 0.42
CA LYS A 503 -10.48 -10.33 1.57
C LYS A 503 -11.98 -10.17 1.40
N LEU A 504 -12.46 -9.01 0.97
CA LEU A 504 -13.89 -8.80 0.69
C LEU A 504 -14.37 -9.73 -0.43
N GLY A 505 -13.62 -9.84 -1.53
CA GLY A 505 -13.98 -10.70 -2.64
C GLY A 505 -14.08 -12.19 -2.25
N GLU A 506 -13.12 -12.66 -1.46
CA GLU A 506 -13.14 -14.03 -0.94
C GLU A 506 -14.28 -14.26 0.07
N ALA A 507 -14.46 -13.34 1.02
CA ALA A 507 -15.54 -13.40 2.00
C ALA A 507 -16.91 -13.48 1.28
N PHE A 508 -17.13 -12.68 0.23
CA PHE A 508 -18.36 -12.74 -0.55
C PHE A 508 -18.52 -14.04 -1.33
N ALA A 509 -17.44 -14.60 -1.89
CA ALA A 509 -17.49 -15.86 -2.61
C ALA A 509 -17.94 -17.00 -1.68
N ILE A 510 -17.37 -17.07 -0.46
CA ILE A 510 -17.76 -18.04 0.56
C ILE A 510 -19.17 -17.78 1.07
N PHE A 511 -19.46 -16.52 1.45
CA PHE A 511 -20.74 -16.13 2.01
C PHE A 511 -21.89 -16.49 1.05
N LYS A 512 -21.82 -16.08 -0.21
CA LYS A 512 -22.88 -16.35 -1.19
C LYS A 512 -23.15 -17.84 -1.39
N MET A 513 -22.08 -18.65 -1.39
CA MET A 513 -22.12 -20.08 -1.66
C MET A 513 -22.57 -20.88 -0.44
N ALA A 514 -22.29 -20.46 0.78
CA ALA A 514 -22.52 -21.31 1.94
C ALA A 514 -24.01 -21.57 2.23
N ARG A 515 -24.36 -22.85 2.39
CA ARG A 515 -25.74 -23.26 2.71
C ARG A 515 -26.21 -22.87 4.11
N SER A 516 -25.28 -22.78 5.07
CA SER A 516 -25.60 -22.52 6.49
C SER A 516 -25.89 -21.06 6.83
N ARG A 517 -25.67 -20.12 5.90
CA ARG A 517 -25.99 -18.71 6.13
C ARG A 517 -27.49 -18.45 6.05
N ASP A 518 -27.87 -17.26 6.51
CA ASP A 518 -29.21 -16.73 6.24
C ASP A 518 -29.30 -16.19 4.81
N HIS A 519 -30.29 -16.68 4.05
CA HIS A 519 -30.63 -16.27 2.69
C HIS A 519 -31.94 -15.48 2.64
N SER A 520 -32.43 -15.01 3.78
CA SER A 520 -33.63 -14.18 3.88
C SER A 520 -33.48 -12.90 3.05
N VAL A 521 -34.51 -12.61 2.26
CA VAL A 521 -34.56 -11.40 1.45
C VAL A 521 -34.89 -10.22 2.37
N ARG A 522 -34.09 -9.16 2.29
CA ARG A 522 -34.28 -7.95 3.09
C ARG A 522 -33.97 -6.69 2.29
N VAL A 523 -34.48 -5.56 2.78
CA VAL A 523 -34.21 -4.25 2.19
C VAL A 523 -33.01 -3.64 2.90
N LEU A 524 -32.00 -3.28 2.11
CA LEU A 524 -30.80 -2.58 2.57
C LEU A 524 -30.76 -1.21 1.93
N THR A 525 -30.64 -0.15 2.73
CA THR A 525 -30.62 1.22 2.23
C THR A 525 -29.19 1.76 2.22
N ALA A 526 -28.75 2.34 1.11
CA ALA A 526 -27.48 3.06 1.03
C ALA A 526 -27.67 4.44 0.38
N ALA A 527 -26.73 5.35 0.64
CA ALA A 527 -26.68 6.64 -0.03
C ALA A 527 -25.38 6.81 -0.77
N HIS A 528 -25.50 7.29 -2.01
CA HIS A 528 -24.42 7.55 -2.93
C HIS A 528 -24.42 9.03 -3.32
N PRO A 529 -23.25 9.61 -3.62
CA PRO A 529 -23.21 10.95 -4.17
C PRO A 529 -23.73 10.96 -5.62
N VAL A 530 -24.53 11.96 -5.98
CA VAL A 530 -24.81 12.27 -7.39
C VAL A 530 -23.50 12.77 -8.02
N PRO A 531 -23.08 12.27 -9.20
CA PRO A 531 -21.88 12.76 -9.87
C PRO A 531 -21.94 14.26 -10.10
N ALA A 532 -20.78 14.93 -10.05
CA ALA A 532 -20.71 16.38 -10.23
C ALA A 532 -21.34 16.86 -11.55
N THR A 533 -21.26 16.06 -12.61
CA THR A 533 -21.87 16.35 -13.92
C THR A 533 -23.40 16.42 -13.86
N TYR A 534 -24.03 15.75 -12.89
CA TYR A 534 -25.49 15.66 -12.72
C TYR A 534 -26.05 16.53 -11.60
N ARG A 535 -25.22 17.32 -10.90
CA ARG A 535 -25.73 18.24 -9.86
C ARG A 535 -26.64 19.30 -10.47
N GLY A 536 -27.84 19.49 -9.91
CA GLY A 536 -28.89 20.34 -10.47
C GLY A 536 -29.62 19.72 -11.68
N ARG A 537 -29.27 18.47 -12.05
CA ARG A 537 -29.90 17.67 -13.11
C ARG A 537 -30.31 16.29 -12.56
N GLU A 538 -30.76 16.24 -11.32
CA GLU A 538 -31.07 15.01 -10.59
C GLU A 538 -32.15 14.16 -11.30
N ALA A 539 -33.13 14.80 -11.93
CA ALA A 539 -34.14 14.11 -12.73
C ALA A 539 -33.55 13.42 -13.98
N ALA A 540 -32.59 14.05 -14.64
CA ALA A 540 -31.88 13.44 -15.77
C ALA A 540 -31.02 12.27 -15.29
N PHE A 541 -30.36 12.41 -14.14
CA PHE A 541 -29.61 11.30 -13.52
C PHE A 541 -30.51 10.09 -13.23
N ALA A 542 -31.67 10.32 -12.63
CA ALA A 542 -32.65 9.27 -12.36
C ALA A 542 -33.12 8.58 -13.65
N GLY A 543 -33.44 9.36 -14.70
CA GLY A 543 -33.94 8.83 -15.97
C GLY A 543 -32.88 8.08 -16.80
N GLU A 544 -31.62 8.54 -16.79
CA GLU A 544 -30.56 7.94 -17.60
C GLU A 544 -29.89 6.74 -16.90
N VAL A 545 -29.68 6.81 -15.59
CA VAL A 545 -28.93 5.79 -14.83
C VAL A 545 -29.86 4.77 -14.19
N PHE A 546 -31.03 5.20 -13.73
CA PHE A 546 -32.03 4.37 -13.07
C PHE A 546 -33.41 4.41 -13.74
N PRO A 547 -33.53 4.23 -15.07
CA PRO A 547 -34.85 4.12 -15.68
C PRO A 547 -35.63 2.95 -15.06
N ALA A 548 -36.94 3.11 -14.87
CA ALA A 548 -37.78 2.04 -14.34
C ALA A 548 -37.66 0.77 -15.18
N GLY A 549 -37.48 -0.37 -14.53
CA GLY A 549 -37.22 -1.66 -15.16
C GLY A 549 -35.77 -1.89 -15.60
N ALA A 550 -34.92 -0.86 -15.66
CA ALA A 550 -33.57 -0.99 -16.19
C ALA A 550 -32.62 -1.74 -15.25
N THR A 551 -31.41 -2.00 -15.74
CA THR A 551 -30.40 -2.79 -15.03
C THR A 551 -29.14 -1.97 -14.77
N PHE A 552 -28.62 -2.08 -13.56
CA PHE A 552 -27.31 -1.55 -13.21
C PHE A 552 -26.55 -2.55 -12.34
N SER A 553 -25.23 -2.42 -12.31
CA SER A 553 -24.39 -3.13 -11.34
C SER A 553 -23.70 -2.14 -10.42
N THR A 554 -23.40 -2.57 -9.19
CA THR A 554 -22.51 -1.81 -8.31
C THR A 554 -21.10 -1.78 -8.89
N LYS A 555 -20.42 -0.65 -8.76
CA LYS A 555 -19.00 -0.51 -9.08
C LYS A 555 -18.23 -0.17 -7.80
N GLY A 556 -17.65 -1.19 -7.19
CA GLY A 556 -17.14 -1.15 -5.82
C GLY A 556 -18.16 -1.69 -4.81
N TYR A 557 -17.67 -1.93 -3.60
CA TYR A 557 -18.47 -2.42 -2.48
C TYR A 557 -19.33 -1.30 -1.92
N THR A 558 -20.58 -1.60 -1.60
CA THR A 558 -21.53 -0.62 -1.06
C THR A 558 -21.83 -0.94 0.40
N MET A 559 -21.63 0.03 1.29
CA MET A 559 -22.08 -0.07 2.67
C MET A 559 -23.54 0.38 2.75
N ALA A 560 -24.41 -0.50 3.23
CA ALA A 560 -25.83 -0.28 3.37
C ALA A 560 -26.29 -0.56 4.81
N ARG A 561 -27.49 -0.11 5.15
CA ARG A 561 -28.09 -0.33 6.47
C ARG A 561 -29.50 -0.88 6.35
N SER A 562 -29.79 -1.88 7.18
CA SER A 562 -31.11 -2.49 7.32
C SER A 562 -32.10 -1.65 8.14
N ASP A 563 -31.62 -0.68 8.93
CA ASP A 563 -32.45 0.24 9.72
C ASP A 563 -32.92 1.48 8.94
N GLY A 564 -32.47 1.63 7.70
CA GLY A 564 -32.81 2.78 6.85
C GLY A 564 -32.22 4.11 7.31
N ALA A 565 -31.36 4.15 8.33
CA ALA A 565 -30.81 5.36 8.93
C ALA A 565 -29.70 5.99 8.06
N VAL A 566 -30.08 6.44 6.85
CA VAL A 566 -29.18 6.97 5.83
C VAL A 566 -29.61 8.38 5.43
N ARG A 567 -28.69 9.34 5.55
CA ARG A 567 -28.93 10.76 5.24
C ARG A 567 -29.17 10.99 3.75
N GLY A 568 -30.33 11.56 3.42
CA GLY A 568 -30.69 12.09 2.10
C GLY A 568 -30.29 13.55 1.93
N GLY A 569 -30.88 14.21 0.96
CA GLY A 569 -30.70 15.61 0.57
C GLY A 569 -30.18 15.78 -0.85
N ALA A 570 -30.29 17.01 -1.36
CA ALA A 570 -29.81 17.40 -2.69
C ALA A 570 -28.39 16.90 -2.98
N GLY A 571 -28.18 16.39 -4.20
CA GLY A 571 -26.91 15.81 -4.63
C GLY A 571 -26.63 14.41 -4.07
N ARG A 572 -27.64 13.74 -3.49
CA ARG A 572 -27.55 12.34 -3.05
C ARG A 572 -28.58 11.45 -3.73
N VAL A 573 -28.22 10.18 -3.86
CA VAL A 573 -29.10 9.12 -4.33
C VAL A 573 -29.22 8.10 -3.22
N ARG A 574 -30.44 7.91 -2.73
CA ARG A 574 -30.77 6.88 -1.75
C ARG A 574 -31.31 5.68 -2.51
N VAL A 575 -30.60 4.56 -2.41
CA VAL A 575 -30.99 3.30 -3.05
C VAL A 575 -31.44 2.32 -1.99
N ARG A 576 -32.66 1.80 -2.12
CA ARG A 576 -33.19 0.67 -1.35
C ARG A 576 -32.99 -0.60 -2.17
N TYR A 577 -32.06 -1.44 -1.74
CA TYR A 577 -31.71 -2.70 -2.37
C TYR A 577 -32.47 -3.85 -1.70
N LEU A 578 -33.37 -4.51 -2.44
CA LEU A 578 -33.97 -5.77 -2.02
C LEU A 578 -33.02 -6.92 -2.40
N THR A 579 -32.36 -7.52 -1.42
CA THR A 579 -31.33 -8.54 -1.66
C THR A 579 -31.32 -9.63 -0.59
N SER A 580 -30.90 -10.83 -0.97
CA SER A 580 -30.54 -11.92 -0.06
C SER A 580 -29.04 -11.99 0.22
N ASP A 581 -28.22 -11.26 -0.52
CA ASP A 581 -26.76 -11.45 -0.58
C ASP A 581 -25.97 -10.33 0.12
N GLY A 582 -26.65 -9.46 0.87
CA GLY A 582 -25.97 -8.53 1.77
C GLY A 582 -25.21 -9.28 2.86
N MET A 583 -23.92 -9.00 3.02
CA MET A 583 -23.09 -9.62 4.04
C MET A 583 -23.09 -8.75 5.31
N PRO A 584 -23.57 -9.26 6.46
CA PRO A 584 -23.64 -8.47 7.69
C PRO A 584 -22.23 -8.21 8.24
N VAL A 585 -21.93 -6.95 8.54
CA VAL A 585 -20.66 -6.50 9.13
C VAL A 585 -20.91 -5.52 10.28
N SER A 586 -19.86 -5.15 11.00
CA SER A 586 -19.96 -4.13 12.04
C SER A 586 -20.43 -2.81 11.43
N GLY A 587 -21.54 -2.28 11.94
CA GLY A 587 -22.12 -1.02 11.49
C GLY A 587 -23.07 -1.09 10.29
N GLY A 588 -23.36 -2.27 9.72
CA GLY A 588 -24.35 -2.42 8.65
C GLY A 588 -24.23 -3.71 7.85
N ASP A 589 -24.52 -3.62 6.56
CA ASP A 589 -24.46 -4.71 5.59
C ASP A 589 -23.64 -4.25 4.38
N VAL A 590 -22.75 -5.11 3.87
CA VAL A 590 -22.00 -4.85 2.65
C VAL A 590 -22.70 -5.51 1.47
N ILE A 591 -22.79 -4.80 0.36
CA ILE A 591 -23.17 -5.32 -0.96
C ILE A 591 -21.90 -5.44 -1.80
N GLU A 592 -21.74 -6.59 -2.45
CA GLU A 592 -20.56 -6.93 -3.26
C GLU A 592 -20.34 -5.96 -4.42
N SER A 593 -19.08 -5.76 -4.80
CA SER A 593 -18.73 -5.08 -6.05
C SER A 593 -19.15 -5.91 -7.26
N GLY A 594 -19.86 -5.31 -8.22
CA GLY A 594 -20.35 -5.99 -9.41
C GLY A 594 -21.71 -6.68 -9.23
N ALA A 595 -22.31 -6.60 -8.05
CA ALA A 595 -23.67 -7.09 -7.81
C ALA A 595 -24.66 -6.36 -8.72
N THR A 596 -25.54 -7.12 -9.38
CA THR A 596 -26.50 -6.58 -10.34
C THR A 596 -27.88 -6.41 -9.71
N PHE A 597 -28.51 -5.29 -10.03
CA PHE A 597 -29.85 -4.93 -9.60
C PHE A 597 -30.72 -4.46 -10.77
N ARG A 598 -32.02 -4.75 -10.66
CA ARG A 598 -33.08 -4.26 -11.54
C ARG A 598 -33.84 -3.14 -10.84
N VAL A 599 -34.00 -2.01 -11.51
CA VAL A 599 -34.72 -0.85 -10.99
C VAL A 599 -36.21 -1.15 -11.00
N VAL A 600 -36.86 -1.00 -9.86
CA VAL A 600 -38.32 -1.13 -9.72
C VAL A 600 -38.97 0.22 -9.95
N SER A 601 -38.42 1.25 -9.30
CA SER A 601 -38.87 2.64 -9.46
C SER A 601 -37.72 3.60 -9.13
N SER A 602 -37.77 4.79 -9.72
CA SER A 602 -36.89 5.91 -9.39
C SER A 602 -37.71 7.21 -9.39
N GLU A 603 -37.47 8.06 -8.40
CA GLU A 603 -38.15 9.36 -8.27
C GLU A 603 -37.21 10.39 -7.62
N VAL A 604 -37.49 11.67 -7.82
CA VAL A 604 -36.77 12.76 -7.14
C VAL A 604 -37.68 13.31 -6.05
N ALA A 605 -37.26 13.15 -4.80
CA ALA A 605 -37.97 13.65 -3.64
C ALA A 605 -37.91 15.19 -3.55
N SER A 606 -38.81 15.78 -2.75
CA SER A 606 -38.92 17.23 -2.57
C SER A 606 -37.67 17.88 -1.95
N ASP A 607 -36.85 17.10 -1.23
CA ASP A 607 -35.58 17.55 -0.66
C ASP A 607 -34.40 17.45 -1.64
N GLY A 608 -34.67 17.07 -2.90
CA GLY A 608 -33.68 16.88 -3.96
C GLY A 608 -32.97 15.53 -3.95
N THR A 609 -33.39 14.59 -3.08
CA THR A 609 -32.85 13.22 -3.08
C THR A 609 -33.38 12.42 -4.26
N VAL A 610 -32.51 11.70 -4.97
CA VAL A 610 -32.98 10.68 -5.92
C VAL A 610 -33.25 9.39 -5.15
N GLU A 611 -34.51 8.99 -5.07
CA GLU A 611 -34.96 7.76 -4.41
C GLU A 611 -35.06 6.64 -5.44
N VAL A 612 -34.36 5.53 -5.20
CA VAL A 612 -34.33 4.37 -6.09
C VAL A 612 -34.71 3.12 -5.32
N ARG A 613 -35.66 2.35 -5.84
CA ARG A 613 -35.97 1.00 -5.36
C ARG A 613 -35.45 -0.01 -6.37
N ALA A 614 -34.64 -0.96 -5.93
CA ALA A 614 -34.02 -1.92 -6.81
C ALA A 614 -34.02 -3.33 -6.20
N VAL A 615 -34.22 -4.35 -7.05
CA VAL A 615 -34.18 -5.77 -6.65
C VAL A 615 -32.94 -6.45 -7.20
N ALA A 616 -32.27 -7.28 -6.39
CA ALA A 616 -31.11 -8.03 -6.82
C ALA A 616 -31.48 -9.09 -7.88
N GLU A 617 -30.58 -9.33 -8.84
CA GLU A 617 -30.76 -10.31 -9.92
C GLU A 617 -31.16 -11.69 -9.38
N GLN A 618 -30.43 -12.19 -8.38
CA GLN A 618 -30.68 -13.48 -7.73
C GLN A 618 -32.08 -13.60 -7.13
N VAL A 619 -32.62 -12.51 -6.57
CA VAL A 619 -33.96 -12.49 -5.98
C VAL A 619 -35.02 -12.53 -7.08
N ALA A 620 -34.83 -11.74 -8.14
CA ALA A 620 -35.72 -11.74 -9.30
C ALA A 620 -35.76 -13.12 -9.99
N ALA A 621 -34.58 -13.71 -10.25
CA ALA A 621 -34.45 -15.03 -10.86
C ALA A 621 -35.13 -16.12 -10.02
N ARG A 622 -34.95 -16.10 -8.69
CA ARG A 622 -35.59 -17.07 -7.78
C ARG A 622 -37.12 -16.96 -7.79
N VAL A 623 -37.66 -15.75 -7.79
CA VAL A 623 -39.12 -15.52 -7.87
C VAL A 623 -39.66 -16.01 -9.22
N GLN A 624 -38.97 -15.71 -10.32
CA GLN A 624 -39.35 -16.19 -11.66
C GLN A 624 -39.35 -17.73 -11.71
N GLN A 625 -38.31 -18.37 -11.19
CA GLN A 625 -38.22 -19.83 -11.14
C GLN A 625 -39.34 -20.46 -10.32
N GLN A 626 -39.69 -19.88 -9.17
CA GLN A 626 -40.81 -20.33 -8.34
C GLN A 626 -42.15 -20.20 -9.08
N TYR A 627 -42.36 -19.09 -9.80
CA TYR A 627 -43.56 -18.89 -10.60
C TYR A 627 -43.66 -19.89 -11.77
N THR A 628 -42.56 -20.13 -12.48
CA THR A 628 -42.53 -21.11 -13.58
C THR A 628 -42.76 -22.53 -13.07
N ALA A 629 -42.21 -22.89 -11.90
CA ALA A 629 -42.43 -24.19 -11.28
C ALA A 629 -43.86 -24.41 -10.74
N ALA A 630 -44.58 -23.34 -10.39
CA ALA A 630 -45.96 -23.44 -9.91
C ALA A 630 -47.00 -23.52 -11.04
N ASN A 631 -46.63 -23.14 -12.27
CA ASN A 631 -47.50 -23.09 -13.44
C ASN A 631 -47.18 -24.16 -14.51
N ASN A 632 -46.18 -25.00 -14.25
CA ASN A 632 -45.90 -26.24 -14.97
C ASN A 632 -46.30 -27.42 -14.08
#